data_AF-A0A0L7MIH4-F1
#
_entry.id   AF-A0A0L7MIH4-F1
#
_cell.length_a   1.000
_cell.length_b   1.000
_cell.length_c   1.000
_cell.angle_alpha   90.00
_cell.angle_beta   90.00
_cell.angle_gamma   90.00
#
_symmetry.space_group_name_H-M   'P 1'
#
loop_
_entity.id
_entity.type
_entity.pdbx_description
1 polymer ?
#
loop_
_entity_poly.entity_id
_entity_poly.type
_entity_poly.pdbx_seq_one_letter_code
_entity_poly.pdbx_strand_id
1 'polypeptide(L)'
;MIRSRRNPWKPVLIISACVGFVMGGLLMWMAWEHNPQCEIHCAEQGIDWGYWLALGAGGWLLGFLGGMLTAWVLLLLCRKS
;
A
#
# COMPACT_ATOMS: atom_id res chain seq x y z
N MET A 1 -17.94 4.97 -34.12
CA MET A 1 -17.18 5.20 -32.86
C MET A 1 -16.91 3.87 -32.18
N ILE A 2 -15.73 3.29 -32.39
CA ILE A 2 -15.31 2.07 -31.68
C ILE A 2 -14.92 2.51 -30.27
N ARG A 3 -15.84 2.33 -29.31
CA ARG A 3 -15.56 2.51 -27.89
C ARG A 3 -14.62 1.36 -27.50
N SER A 4 -13.31 1.58 -27.63
CA SER A 4 -12.30 0.65 -27.13
C SER A 4 -12.63 0.36 -25.68
N ARG A 5 -13.07 -0.88 -25.38
CA ARG A 5 -13.32 -1.32 -24.01
C ARG A 5 -11.95 -1.43 -23.32
N ARG A 6 -11.39 -0.30 -22.88
CA ARG A 6 -10.22 -0.33 -22.00
C ARG A 6 -10.64 -1.06 -20.73
N ASN A 7 -9.96 -2.15 -20.42
CA ASN A 7 -10.20 -2.90 -19.19
C ASN A 7 -10.01 -1.96 -17.98
N PRO A 8 -11.09 -1.58 -17.26
CA PRO A 8 -11.01 -0.61 -16.17
C PRO A 8 -10.20 -1.16 -14.99
N TRP A 9 -9.99 -2.48 -14.92
CA TRP A 9 -9.21 -3.11 -13.86
C TRP A 9 -7.71 -2.85 -13.96
N LYS A 10 -7.16 -2.63 -15.17
CA LYS A 10 -5.73 -2.33 -15.33
C LYS A 10 -5.31 -1.04 -14.58
N PRO A 11 -5.93 0.13 -14.83
CA PRO A 11 -5.57 1.34 -14.09
C PRO A 11 -5.89 1.22 -12.60
N VAL A 12 -6.97 0.53 -12.21
CA VAL A 12 -7.31 0.30 -10.79
C VAL A 12 -6.23 -0.48 -10.07
N LEU A 13 -5.71 -1.55 -10.68
CA LEU A 13 -4.61 -2.35 -10.10
C LEU A 13 -3.33 -1.52 -9.98
N ILE A 14 -2.99 -0.73 -11.00
CA ILE A 14 -1.81 0.13 -10.99
C ILE A 14 -1.92 1.18 -9.88
N ILE A 15 -3.05 1.89 -9.80
CA ILE A 15 -3.26 2.93 -8.78
C ILE A 15 -3.23 2.30 -7.38
N SER A 16 -3.89 1.16 -7.19
CA SER A 16 -3.90 0.47 -5.89
C SER A 16 -2.51 0.00 -5.49
N ALA A 17 -1.69 -0.48 -6.43
CA ALA A 17 -0.30 -0.84 -6.17
C ALA A 17 0.53 0.39 -5.77
N CYS A 18 0.34 1.54 -6.43
CA CYS A 18 0.99 2.79 -6.06
C CYS A 18 0.57 3.27 -4.65
N VAL A 19 -0.73 3.22 -4.32
CA VAL A 19 -1.23 3.54 -2.98
C VAL A 19 -0.62 2.61 -1.94
N GLY A 20 -0.49 1.31 -2.25
CA GLY A 20 0.26 0.36 -1.44
C GLY A 20 1.68 0.84 -1.18
N PHE A 21 2.46 1.17 -2.23
CA PHE A 21 3.85 1.62 -2.04
C PHE A 21 3.96 2.87 -1.17
N VAL A 22 3.04 3.83 -1.35
CA VAL A 22 2.99 5.03 -0.51
C VAL A 22 2.71 4.65 0.95
N MET A 23 1.71 3.81 1.23
CA MET A 23 1.37 3.39 2.59
C MET A 23 2.49 2.57 3.24
N GLY A 24 3.09 1.62 2.52
CA GLY A 24 4.23 0.84 3.00
C GLY A 24 5.42 1.72 3.33
N GLY A 25 5.79 2.64 2.43
CA GLY A 25 6.89 3.59 2.66
C GLY A 25 6.62 4.52 3.84
N LEU A 26 5.40 5.03 3.99
CA LEU A 26 5.01 5.86 5.13
C LEU A 26 5.13 5.11 6.46
N LEU A 27 4.64 3.86 6.53
CA LEU A 27 4.79 3.05 7.74
C LEU A 27 6.26 2.77 8.06
N MET A 28 7.05 2.39 7.05
CA MET A 28 8.49 2.15 7.23
C MET A 28 9.22 3.40 7.71
N TRP A 29 8.89 4.58 7.18
CA TRP A 29 9.48 5.85 7.59
C TRP A 29 9.07 6.23 9.01
N MET A 30 7.77 6.17 9.33
CA MET A 30 7.29 6.48 10.68
C MET A 30 7.89 5.54 11.72
N ALA A 31 7.96 4.25 11.42
CA ALA A 31 8.53 3.26 12.33
C ALA A 31 10.06 3.42 12.45
N TRP A 32 10.74 3.85 11.38
CA TRP A 32 12.16 4.20 11.45
C TRP A 32 12.41 5.37 12.41
N GLU A 33 11.63 6.44 12.32
CA GLU A 33 11.76 7.61 13.21
C GLU A 33 11.31 7.30 14.65
N HIS A 34 10.26 6.50 14.82
CA HIS A 34 9.66 6.17 16.12
C HIS A 34 10.07 4.78 16.59
N ASN A 35 11.37 4.58 16.80
CA ASN A 35 11.94 3.30 17.27
C ASN A 35 12.57 3.40 18.68
N PRO A 36 11.83 3.82 19.73
CA PRO A 36 12.40 4.00 21.08
C PRO A 36 12.78 2.67 21.75
N GLN A 37 12.18 1.56 21.31
CA GLN A 37 12.39 0.22 21.86
C GLN A 37 13.50 -0.56 21.12
N CYS A 38 14.17 0.05 20.14
CA CYS A 38 15.21 -0.59 19.35
C CYS A 38 14.76 -1.87 18.60
N GLU A 39 13.47 -1.99 18.26
CA GLU A 39 12.92 -3.15 17.54
C GLU A 39 13.38 -3.22 16.08
N ILE A 40 13.61 -2.05 15.45
CA ILE A 40 13.95 -1.96 14.02
C ILE A 40 15.45 -1.78 13.81
N HIS A 41 16.06 -0.87 14.56
CA HIS A 41 17.50 -0.67 14.54
C HIS A 41 18.03 -0.25 15.91
N CYS A 42 19.24 -0.66 16.24
CA CYS A 42 19.95 -0.20 17.44
C CYS A 42 21.45 -0.13 17.16
N ALA A 43 22.17 0.80 17.80
CA ALA A 43 23.58 1.04 17.51
C ALA A 43 24.47 -0.21 17.71
N GLU A 44 24.13 -1.08 18.67
CA GLU A 44 24.93 -2.28 18.98
C GLU A 44 24.46 -3.55 18.25
N GLN A 45 23.18 -3.61 17.87
CA GLN A 45 22.54 -4.81 17.30
C GLN A 45 22.34 -4.73 15.79
N GLY A 46 22.54 -3.55 15.19
CA GLY A 46 22.31 -3.33 13.77
C GLY A 46 20.83 -3.15 13.44
N ILE A 47 20.44 -3.52 12.22
CA ILE A 47 19.09 -3.33 11.68
C ILE A 47 18.41 -4.69 11.53
N ASP A 48 17.21 -4.85 12.11
CA ASP A 48 16.33 -5.97 11.79
C ASP A 48 15.60 -5.71 10.46
N TRP A 49 16.26 -6.11 9.37
CA TRP A 49 15.71 -6.02 8.03
C TRP A 49 14.44 -6.83 7.85
N GLY A 50 14.31 -7.97 8.56
CA GLY A 50 13.14 -8.84 8.45
C GLY A 50 11.91 -8.12 8.96
N TYR A 51 12.00 -7.57 10.16
CA TYR A 51 10.91 -6.81 10.77
C TYR A 51 10.58 -5.52 9.99
N TRP A 52 11.60 -4.76 9.57
CA TRP A 52 11.40 -3.53 8.81
C TRP A 52 10.73 -3.78 7.45
N LEU A 53 11.15 -4.81 6.72
CA LEU A 53 10.53 -5.19 5.45
C LEU A 53 9.13 -5.79 5.65
N ALA A 54 8.91 -6.53 6.73
CA ALA A 54 7.58 -7.06 7.06
C ALA A 54 6.57 -5.93 7.34
N LEU A 55 6.97 -4.88 8.07
CA LEU A 55 6.17 -3.68 8.27
C LEU A 55 5.82 -2.99 6.94
N GLY A 56 6.82 -2.83 6.07
CA GLY A 56 6.62 -2.27 4.73
C GLY A 56 5.65 -3.07 3.87
N ALA A 57 5.82 -4.40 3.83
CA ALA A 57 4.94 -5.30 3.10
C ALA A 57 3.51 -5.29 3.66
N GLY A 58 3.37 -5.23 4.99
CA GLY A 58 2.07 -5.08 5.66
C GLY A 58 1.38 -3.78 5.28
N GLY A 59 2.09 -2.65 5.35
CA GLY A 59 1.57 -1.34 4.93
C GLY A 59 1.20 -1.31 3.45
N TRP A 60 2.01 -1.92 2.59
CA TRP A 60 1.71 -2.05 1.18
C TRP A 60 0.44 -2.84 0.92
N LEU A 61 0.27 -3.99 1.58
CA LEU A 61 -0.90 -4.82 1.44
C LEU A 61 -2.17 -4.08 1.89
N LEU A 62 -2.11 -3.36 3.02
CA LEU A 62 -3.21 -2.55 3.51
C LEU A 62 -3.59 -1.44 2.51
N GLY A 63 -2.61 -0.70 1.98
CA GLY A 63 -2.86 0.33 0.97
C GLY A 63 -3.43 -0.24 -0.33
N PHE A 64 -2.91 -1.37 -0.79
CA PHE A 64 -3.38 -2.06 -2.00
C PHE A 64 -4.83 -2.53 -1.86
N LEU A 65 -5.15 -3.25 -0.78
CA LEU A 65 -6.50 -3.75 -0.54
C LEU A 65 -7.49 -2.61 -0.28
N GLY A 66 -7.08 -1.56 0.43
CA GLY A 66 -7.87 -0.35 0.63
C GLY A 66 -8.19 0.38 -0.68
N GLY A 67 -7.20 0.53 -1.56
CA GLY A 67 -7.38 1.09 -2.91
C GLY A 67 -8.35 0.26 -3.77
N MET A 68 -8.17 -1.07 -3.76
CA MET A 68 -9.04 -2.00 -4.47
C MET A 68 -10.49 -1.95 -3.98
N LEU A 69 -10.68 -1.93 -2.66
CA LEU A 69 -12.01 -1.81 -2.05
C LEU A 69 -12.69 -0.50 -2.44
N THR A 70 -11.96 0.61 -2.38
CA THR A 70 -12.47 1.94 -2.77
C THR A 70 -12.91 1.96 -4.22
N ALA A 71 -12.07 1.42 -5.13
CA ALA A 71 -12.42 1.33 -6.54
C ALA A 71 -13.65 0.44 -6.79
N TRP A 72 -13.77 -0.68 -6.07
CA TRP A 72 -14.95 -1.55 -6.11
C TRP A 72 -16.22 -0.82 -5.69
N VAL A 73 -16.18 -0.09 -4.57
CA VAL A 73 -17.32 0.70 -4.08
C VAL A 73 -17.73 1.76 -5.11
N LEU A 74 -16.77 2.49 -5.69
CA LEU A 74 -17.05 3.48 -6.72
C LEU A 74 -17.70 2.87 -7.96
N LEU A 75 -17.21 1.72 -8.44
CA LEU A 75 -17.82 1.01 -9.56
C LEU A 75 -19.25 0.54 -9.26
N LEU A 76 -19.54 0.10 -8.05
CA LEU A 76 -20.90 -0.28 -7.63
C LEU A 76 -21.84 0.93 -7.58
N LEU A 77 -21.38 2.07 -7.06
CA LEU A 77 -22.15 3.31 -7.02
C LEU A 77 -22.43 3.84 -8.43
N CYS A 78 -21.44 3.83 -9.32
CA CYS A 78 -21.60 4.26 -10.70
C CYS A 78 -22.46 3.31 -11.56
N ARG A 79 -22.65 2.04 -11.17
CA ARG A 79 -23.54 1.11 -11.88
C ARG A 79 -25.03 1.31 -11.59
N LYS A 80 -25.37 2.00 -10.50
CA LYS A 80 -26.75 2.24 -10.06
C LYS A 80 -27.36 3.56 -10.58
N SER A 81 -26.55 4.43 -11.19
CA SER A 81 -26.97 5.69 -11.79
C SER A 81 -27.08 5.59 -13.31
#